data_AF-Q4SWG2-F1
#
_entry.id   AF-Q4SWG2-F1
#
_cell.length_a   1.000
_cell.length_b   1.000
_cell.length_c   1.000
_cell.angle_alpha   90.00
_cell.angle_beta   90.00
_cell.angle_gamma   90.00
#
_symmetry.space_group_name_H-M   'P 1'
#
loop_
_entity.id
_entity.type
_entity.pdbx_description
1 polymer ?
#
loop_
_entity_poly.entity_id
_entity_poly.type
_entity_poly.pdbx_seq_one_letter_code
_entity_poly.pdbx_strand_id
1 'polypeptide(L)'
;MMDLLTFEGENSAYIKAVENSFGVSGQPLSKPDRLLLGQGRLMKKSRRRWQLKSFFLFSDVLVYGSILPVGNWHKKQKIIALENIQVEDTEDSCDVKNQWLIRTP
;
A
#
# COMPACT_ATOMS: atom_id res chain seq x y z
N MET A 1 27.12 9.52 6.76
CA MET A 1 27.00 8.40 7.72
C MET A 1 25.89 8.65 8.76
N MET A 2 25.70 9.88 9.27
CA MET A 2 24.55 10.21 10.14
C MET A 2 23.20 10.15 9.41
N ASP A 3 23.16 10.59 8.15
CA ASP A 3 21.92 10.67 7.33
C ASP A 3 21.24 9.31 7.09
N LEU A 4 22.02 8.24 6.98
CA LEU A 4 21.50 6.90 6.68
C LEU A 4 20.86 6.26 7.92
N LEU A 5 21.48 6.44 9.11
CA LEU A 5 20.98 5.89 10.36
C LEU A 5 19.70 6.60 10.83
N THR A 6 19.62 7.92 10.61
CA THR A 6 18.37 8.67 10.83
C THR A 6 17.29 8.23 9.86
N PHE A 7 17.62 8.05 8.58
CA PHE A 7 16.68 7.57 7.57
C PHE A 7 16.16 6.16 7.87
N GLU A 8 17.02 5.22 8.27
CA GLU A 8 16.62 3.86 8.66
C GLU A 8 15.72 3.86 9.92
N GLY A 9 16.06 4.69 10.91
CA GLY A 9 15.25 4.86 12.13
C GLY A 9 13.86 5.44 11.85
N GLU A 10 13.79 6.48 11.03
CA GLU A 10 12.54 7.11 10.60
C GLU A 10 11.70 6.15 9.76
N ASN A 11 12.32 5.44 8.81
CA ASN A 11 11.65 4.44 7.98
C ASN A 11 11.03 3.32 8.83
N SER A 12 11.76 2.79 9.80
CA SER A 12 11.24 1.80 10.75
C SER A 12 10.01 2.31 11.51
N ALA A 13 10.05 3.58 11.95
CA ALA A 13 8.90 4.22 12.61
C ALA A 13 7.69 4.35 11.68
N TYR A 14 7.89 4.74 10.41
CA TYR A 14 6.82 4.82 9.42
C TYR A 14 6.20 3.46 9.12
N ILE A 15 7.01 2.42 8.92
CA ILE A 15 6.51 1.06 8.68
C ILE A 15 5.70 0.58 9.87
N LYS A 16 6.18 0.81 11.09
CA LYS A 16 5.47 0.45 12.33
C LYS A 16 4.14 1.20 12.46
N ALA A 17 4.08 2.47 12.07
CA ALA A 17 2.82 3.22 12.06
C ALA A 17 1.81 2.62 11.07
N VAL A 18 2.26 2.22 9.87
CA VAL A 18 1.41 1.53 8.89
C VAL A 18 0.95 0.18 9.44
N GLU A 19 1.84 -0.62 10.01
CA GLU A 19 1.52 -1.92 10.63
C GLU A 19 0.46 -1.77 11.73
N ASN A 20 0.68 -0.85 12.67
CA ASN A 20 -0.25 -0.56 13.76
C ASN A 20 -1.63 -0.15 13.26
N SER A 21 -1.70 0.54 12.11
CA SER A 21 -2.98 0.97 11.53
C SER A 21 -3.88 -0.20 11.11
N PHE A 22 -3.33 -1.39 10.87
CA PHE A 22 -4.11 -2.60 10.58
C PHE A 22 -4.55 -3.36 11.84
N GLY A 23 -4.08 -2.93 13.01
CA GLY A 23 -4.34 -3.54 14.31
C GLY A 23 -3.92 -5.00 14.39
N VAL A 24 -4.47 -5.72 15.37
CA VAL A 24 -4.20 -7.15 15.62
C VAL A 24 -4.55 -8.09 14.46
N SER A 25 -5.34 -7.63 13.49
CA SER A 25 -5.68 -8.41 12.29
C SER A 25 -4.67 -8.28 11.15
N GLY A 26 -3.74 -7.34 11.26
CA GLY A 26 -2.67 -7.12 10.30
C GLY A 26 -1.56 -8.15 10.43
N GLN A 27 -0.97 -8.50 9.29
CA GLN A 27 0.31 -9.18 9.17
C GLN A 27 1.45 -8.18 9.41
N PRO A 28 2.55 -8.62 10.04
CA PRO A 28 3.71 -7.79 10.28
C PRO A 28 4.34 -7.33 8.96
N LEU A 29 4.63 -6.03 8.89
CA LEU A 29 5.27 -5.36 7.77
C LEU A 29 6.70 -4.93 8.10
N SER A 30 7.07 -4.81 9.37
CA SER A 30 8.42 -4.42 9.77
C SER A 30 9.46 -5.46 9.33
N LYS A 31 10.39 -5.05 8.47
CA LYS A 31 11.55 -5.84 8.02
C LYS A 31 12.76 -4.90 7.83
N PRO A 32 14.00 -5.36 8.11
CA PRO A 32 15.20 -4.51 8.01
C PRO A 32 15.39 -3.87 6.62
N ASP A 33 15.20 -4.64 5.55
CA ASP A 33 15.46 -4.16 4.17
C ASP A 33 14.21 -3.59 3.48
N ARG A 34 13.14 -3.35 4.24
CA ARG A 34 11.90 -2.80 3.70
C ARG A 34 11.89 -1.29 3.87
N LEU A 35 11.61 -0.57 2.79
CA LEU A 35 11.47 0.89 2.79
C LEU A 35 10.05 1.28 2.41
N LEU A 36 9.45 2.24 3.11
CA LEU A 36 8.17 2.84 2.69
C LEU A 36 8.46 3.90 1.63
N LEU A 37 8.13 3.61 0.37
CA LEU A 37 8.39 4.49 -0.77
C LEU A 37 7.24 5.47 -1.03
N GLY A 38 6.01 5.09 -0.69
CA GLY A 38 4.86 5.95 -0.91
C GLY A 38 3.61 5.47 -0.21
N GLN A 39 2.72 6.42 0.08
CA GLN A 39 1.39 6.16 0.62
C GLN A 39 0.37 7.01 -0.11
N GLY A 40 -0.82 6.46 -0.33
CA GLY A 40 -1.87 7.17 -1.05
C GLY A 40 -3.22 6.50 -0.94
N ARG A 41 -4.27 7.24 -1.31
CA ARG A 41 -5.62 6.72 -1.40
C ARG A 41 -6.01 6.62 -2.87
N LEU A 42 -6.36 5.43 -3.33
CA LEU A 42 -6.75 5.19 -4.71
C LEU A 42 -8.08 4.44 -4.77
N MET A 43 -8.80 4.63 -5.87
CA MET A 43 -10.03 3.90 -6.16
C MET A 43 -9.68 2.56 -6.79
N LYS A 44 -9.94 1.46 -6.07
CA LYS A 44 -9.72 0.11 -6.58
C LYS A 44 -11.02 -0.43 -7.20
N LYS A 45 -10.95 -0.87 -8.46
CA LYS A 45 -12.03 -1.66 -9.08
C LYS A 45 -12.14 -3.00 -8.36
N SER A 46 -13.28 -3.25 -7.71
CA SER A 46 -13.64 -4.56 -7.14
C SER A 46 -14.61 -5.28 -8.07
N ARG A 47 -14.92 -6.55 -7.79
CA ARG A 47 -15.87 -7.36 -8.59
C ARG A 47 -17.23 -6.68 -8.79
N ARG A 48 -17.67 -5.87 -7.82
CA ARG A 48 -19.00 -5.22 -7.82
C ARG A 48 -18.98 -3.70 -8.02
N ARG A 49 -17.95 -3.02 -7.51
CA ARG A 49 -17.90 -1.53 -7.48
C ARG A 49 -16.49 -1.01 -7.28
N TRP A 50 -16.28 0.24 -7.65
CA TRP A 50 -15.11 1.02 -7.24
C TRP A 50 -15.14 1.27 -5.73
N GLN A 51 -13.99 1.10 -5.07
CA GLN A 51 -13.87 1.26 -3.63
C GLN A 51 -12.60 2.04 -3.31
N LEU A 52 -12.73 3.07 -2.46
CA LEU A 52 -11.58 3.77 -1.91
C LEU A 52 -10.78 2.83 -1.01
N LYS A 53 -9.46 2.76 -1.25
CA LYS A 53 -8.50 1.98 -0.47
C LYS A 53 -7.28 2.83 -0.14
N SER A 54 -6.67 2.58 1.00
CA SER A 54 -5.32 3.08 1.29
C SER A 54 -4.32 2.08 0.70
N PHE A 55 -3.34 2.60 -0.01
CA PHE A 55 -2.22 1.87 -0.59
C PHE A 55 -0.92 2.37 0.04
N PHE A 56 -0.03 1.43 0.34
CA PHE A 56 1.29 1.64 0.91
C PHE A 56 2.28 0.86 0.05
N LEU A 57 3.11 1.59 -0.70
CA LEU A 57 4.14 1.02 -1.56
C LEU A 57 5.41 0.89 -0.74
N PHE A 58 5.86 -0.34 -0.55
CA PHE A 58 7.17 -0.64 0.01
C PHE A 58 8.14 -1.05 -1.11
N SER A 59 9.43 -1.13 -0.79
CA SER A 59 10.49 -1.53 -1.72
C SER A 59 10.28 -2.92 -2.34
N ASP A 60 9.66 -3.86 -1.61
CA ASP A 60 9.47 -5.25 -2.01
C ASP A 60 8.00 -5.66 -2.17
N VAL A 61 7.08 -4.94 -1.54
CA VAL A 61 5.65 -5.27 -1.51
C VAL A 61 4.75 -4.05 -1.69
N LEU A 62 3.61 -4.22 -2.35
CA LEU A 62 2.49 -3.28 -2.30
C LEU A 62 1.45 -3.79 -1.30
N VAL A 63 1.15 -2.98 -0.29
CA VAL A 63 0.12 -3.29 0.71
C VAL A 63 -1.08 -2.39 0.51
N TYR A 64 -2.29 -2.94 0.58
CA TYR A 64 -3.50 -2.13 0.57
C TYR A 64 -4.56 -2.62 1.55
N GLY A 65 -5.44 -1.69 1.94
CA GLY A 65 -6.46 -1.91 2.96
C GLY A 65 -7.74 -1.13 2.72
N SER A 66 -8.83 -1.61 3.31
CA SER A 66 -10.07 -0.83 3.39
C SER A 66 -9.94 0.19 4.50
N ILE A 67 -10.27 1.44 4.19
CA ILE A 67 -10.25 2.56 5.15
C ILE A 67 -11.45 2.42 6.08
N LEU A 68 -11.23 2.51 7.39
CA LEU A 68 -12.30 2.61 8.37
C LEU A 68 -12.71 4.08 8.55
N PRO A 69 -14.00 4.39 8.75
CA PRO A 69 -14.46 5.77 8.93
C PRO A 69 -13.97 6.42 10.23
N VAL A 70 -13.63 5.61 11.24
CA VAL A 70 -13.24 6.07 12.57
C VAL A 70 -11.76 5.76 12.79
N GLY A 71 -10.96 6.83 12.92
CA GLY A 71 -9.51 6.79 13.06
C GLY A 71 -8.78 6.37 11.78
N ASN A 72 -7.46 6.58 11.73
CA ASN A 72 -6.60 6.17 10.60
C ASN A 72 -6.37 4.65 10.58
N TRP A 73 -7.43 3.87 10.82
CA TRP A 73 -7.41 2.42 10.88
C TRP A 73 -7.75 1.82 9.52
N HIS A 74 -7.15 0.66 9.26
CA HIS A 74 -7.32 -0.09 8.03
C HIS A 74 -7.72 -1.53 8.36
N LYS A 75 -8.55 -2.12 7.49
CA LYS A 75 -8.95 -3.53 7.61
C LYS A 75 -8.81 -4.26 6.29
N LYS A 76 -8.83 -5.59 6.35
CA LYS A 76 -8.67 -6.46 5.17
C LYS A 76 -7.36 -6.16 4.44
N GLN A 77 -6.26 -6.19 5.21
CA GLN A 77 -4.92 -6.02 4.66
C GLN A 77 -4.70 -7.03 3.54
N LYS A 78 -4.11 -6.55 2.46
CA LYS A 78 -3.65 -7.36 1.33
C LYS A 78 -2.24 -6.95 1.01
N ILE A 79 -1.37 -7.95 0.90
CA ILE A 79 0.05 -7.79 0.60
C ILE A 79 0.26 -8.45 -0.76
N ILE A 80 0.81 -7.70 -1.71
CA ILE A 80 1.18 -8.16 -3.04
C ILE A 80 2.71 -8.01 -3.12
N ALA A 81 3.41 -9.11 -3.37
CA ALA A 81 4.83 -9.03 -3.69
C ALA A 81 5.02 -8.30 -5.02
N LEU A 82 5.99 -7.40 -5.09
CA LEU A 82 6.33 -6.71 -6.33
C LEU A 82 7.12 -7.59 -7.29
N GLU A 83 7.55 -8.78 -6.85
CA GLU A 83 8.19 -9.75 -7.73
C GLU A 83 7.23 -10.15 -8.86
N ASN A 84 7.73 -10.07 -10.09
CA ASN A 84 7.02 -10.50 -11.30
C ASN A 84 5.66 -9.80 -11.55
N ILE A 85 5.37 -8.66 -10.92
CA ILE A 85 4.16 -7.91 -11.27
C ILE A 85 4.37 -7.19 -12.60
N GLN A 86 3.30 -7.06 -13.37
CA GLN A 86 3.27 -6.23 -14.58
C GLN A 86 2.30 -5.08 -14.36
N VAL A 87 2.69 -3.89 -14.82
CA VAL A 87 1.84 -2.70 -14.80
C VAL A 87 1.51 -2.36 -16.24
N GLU A 88 0.22 -2.23 -16.52
CA GLU A 88 -0.30 -1.85 -17.84
C GLU A 88 -1.16 -0.60 -17.70
N ASP A 89 -0.95 0.37 -18.57
CA ASP A 89 -1.84 1.51 -18.68
C ASP A 89 -3.19 1.08 -19.26
N THR A 90 -4.27 1.67 -18.78
CA THR A 90 -5.62 1.41 -19.27
C THR A 90 -6.20 2.68 -19.86
N GLU A 91 -6.89 2.54 -20.99
CA GLU A 91 -7.55 3.67 -21.64
C GLU A 91 -8.60 4.31 -20.71
N ASP A 92 -8.63 5.64 -20.73
CA ASP A 92 -9.63 6.42 -20.02
C ASP A 92 -11.01 6.22 -20.64
N SER A 93 -12.03 6.11 -19.79
CA SER A 93 -13.42 6.12 -20.20
C SER A 93 -14.08 7.45 -19.82
N CYS A 94 -15.30 7.69 -20.32
CA CYS A 94 -16.05 8.90 -19.99
C CYS A 94 -16.22 9.10 -18.47
N ASP A 95 -16.33 8.00 -17.72
CA ASP A 95 -16.62 8.02 -16.28
C ASP A 95 -15.37 7.85 -15.39
N VAL A 96 -14.27 7.29 -15.92
CA VAL A 96 -13.09 6.95 -15.12
C VAL A 96 -11.82 7.28 -15.90
N LYS A 97 -10.93 8.05 -15.26
CA LYS A 97 -9.67 8.52 -15.83
C LYS A 97 -8.46 8.11 -14.99
N ASN A 98 -7.28 8.10 -15.59
CA ASN A 98 -5.99 7.76 -14.98
C ASN A 98 -5.96 6.33 -14.43
N GLN A 99 -6.47 5.39 -15.23
CA GLN A 99 -6.53 3.98 -14.87
C GLN A 99 -5.25 3.25 -15.26
N TRP A 100 -4.82 2.36 -14.37
CA TRP A 100 -3.76 1.40 -14.65
C TRP A 100 -4.10 0.06 -14.00
N LEU A 101 -3.54 -1.01 -14.53
CA LEU A 101 -3.75 -2.39 -14.11
C LEU A 101 -2.44 -2.97 -13.58
N ILE A 102 -2.43 -3.42 -12.32
CA ILE A 102 -1.41 -4.35 -11.83
C ILE A 102 -1.89 -5.77 -12.11
N ARG A 103 -1.12 -6.51 -12.90
CA ARG A 103 -1.24 -7.96 -13.05
C ARG A 103 -0.26 -8.63 -12.08
N THR A 104 -0.79 -9.46 -11.20
CA THR A 104 0.00 -10.38 -10.38
C THR A 104 0.18 -11.69 -11.14
N PRO A 105 1.28 -12.43 -10.91
CA PRO A 105 1.50 -13.76 -11.49
C PRO A 105 0.35 -14.75 -11.24
#